data_AF-A0A1G1CSC4-F1
#
_entry.id   AF-A0A1G1CSC4-F1
#
_cell.length_a   1.000
_cell.length_b   1.000
_cell.length_c   1.000
_cell.angle_alpha   90.00
_cell.angle_beta   90.00
_cell.angle_gamma   90.00
#
_symmetry.space_group_name_H-M   'P 1'
#
loop_
_entity.id
_entity.type
_entity.pdbx_description
1 polymer ?
#
loop_
_entity_poly.entity_id
_entity_poly.type
_entity_poly.pdbx_seq_one_letter_code
_entity_poly.pdbx_strand_id
1 'polypeptide(L)'
;MLDSIRQKINDFHLIRKSGLFAYRWYYNQNQKIYKQVSSSIWWPWRDTNIIPLNLIARIWTHPIWHYLANYQILKLDPNPFFSSQLYLQQNPDVKSLRMNPLIHHLRHGQYENRRYPASHLFWQYHKVLNKLGVKDYSLDIQGSNFTFGEPKPDKIDKPKIAVQLHLPHWSKI
;
A
#
# COMPACT_ATOMS: atom_id res chain seq x y z
N MET A 1 19.00 11.09 14.09
CA MET A 1 18.17 11.55 12.95
C MET A 1 18.47 10.77 11.68
N LEU A 2 19.74 10.64 11.26
CA LEU A 2 20.14 9.88 10.07
C LEU A 2 19.80 8.38 10.14
N ASP A 3 19.90 7.75 11.31
CA ASP A 3 19.60 6.33 11.46
C ASP A 3 18.12 5.99 11.27
N SER A 4 17.22 6.91 11.64
CA SER A 4 15.78 6.75 11.39
C SER A 4 15.44 6.85 9.90
N ILE A 5 16.15 7.70 9.15
CA ILE A 5 15.96 7.84 7.70
C ILE A 5 16.48 6.58 6.99
N ARG A 6 17.67 6.11 7.36
CA ARG A 6 18.21 4.84 6.83
C ARG A 6 17.28 3.67 7.10
N GLN A 7 16.73 3.55 8.31
CA GLN A 7 15.79 2.49 8.65
C GLN A 7 14.53 2.56 7.78
N LYS A 8 13.96 3.77 7.59
CA LYS A 8 12.80 3.96 6.71
C LYS A 8 13.08 3.60 5.25
N ILE A 9 14.28 3.88 4.75
CA ILE A 9 14.71 3.47 3.40
C ILE A 9 14.78 1.95 3.31
N ASN A 10 15.38 1.28 4.29
CA ASN A 10 15.43 -0.19 4.34
C ASN A 10 14.03 -0.81 4.40
N ASP A 11 13.14 -0.26 5.22
CA ASP A 11 11.76 -0.70 5.35
C ASP A 11 10.97 -0.44 4.06
N PHE A 12 11.23 0.69 3.38
CA PHE A 12 10.66 0.99 2.07
C PHE A 12 11.04 -0.08 1.05
N HIS A 13 12.33 -0.42 0.97
CA HIS A 13 12.81 -1.46 0.07
C HIS A 13 12.25 -2.84 0.42
N LEU A 14 12.11 -3.16 1.70
CA LEU A 14 11.53 -4.43 2.15
C LEU A 14 10.06 -4.56 1.73
N ILE A 15 9.25 -3.54 2.01
CA ILE A 15 7.84 -3.51 1.59
C ILE A 15 7.74 -3.58 0.07
N ARG A 16 8.56 -2.81 -0.64
CA ARG A 16 8.58 -2.81 -2.10
C ARG A 16 8.93 -4.18 -2.67
N LYS A 17 9.94 -4.86 -2.12
CA LYS A 17 10.36 -6.20 -2.57
C LYS A 17 9.33 -7.28 -2.23
N SER A 18 8.55 -7.08 -1.17
CA SER A 18 7.56 -8.06 -0.74
C SER A 18 6.37 -8.22 -1.70
N GLY A 19 6.09 -7.24 -2.56
CA GLY A 19 4.88 -7.23 -3.40
C GLY A 19 3.56 -7.05 -2.63
N LEU A 20 3.60 -6.99 -1.29
CA LEU A 20 2.41 -6.91 -0.45
C LEU A 20 1.82 -5.50 -0.36
N PHE A 21 2.37 -4.48 -1.03
CA PHE A 21 1.84 -3.12 -0.97
C PHE A 21 1.07 -2.77 -2.24
N ALA A 22 -0.25 -2.69 -2.12
CA ALA A 22 -1.13 -2.41 -3.25
C ALA A 22 -1.28 -0.90 -3.47
N TYR A 23 -0.29 -0.27 -4.13
CA TYR A 23 -0.22 1.19 -4.26
C TYR A 23 -1.47 1.83 -4.91
N ARG A 24 -2.04 1.18 -5.93
CA ARG A 24 -3.27 1.63 -6.63
C ARG A 24 -4.45 1.68 -5.67
N TRP A 25 -4.62 0.58 -4.94
CA TRP A 25 -5.69 0.45 -3.97
C TRP A 25 -5.51 1.45 -2.81
N TYR A 26 -4.28 1.61 -2.33
CA TYR A 26 -3.94 2.52 -1.25
C TYR A 26 -4.33 3.98 -1.55
N TYR A 27 -4.02 4.48 -2.75
CA TYR A 27 -4.44 5.82 -3.14
C TYR A 27 -5.95 5.95 -3.35
N ASN A 28 -6.60 4.91 -3.88
CA ASN A 28 -8.05 4.91 -4.07
C ASN A 28 -8.80 4.98 -2.74
N GLN A 29 -8.37 4.20 -1.74
CA GLN A 29 -8.96 4.24 -0.39
C GLN A 29 -8.66 5.57 0.33
N ASN A 30 -7.55 6.22 0.00
CA ASN A 30 -7.08 7.41 0.69
C ASN A 30 -6.91 8.61 -0.25
N GLN A 31 -7.99 9.04 -0.89
CA GLN A 31 -7.96 10.17 -1.83
C GLN A 31 -7.41 11.47 -1.22
N LYS A 32 -7.56 11.68 0.09
CA LYS A 32 -6.95 12.81 0.81
C LYS A 32 -5.42 12.77 0.78
N ILE A 33 -4.84 11.58 0.93
CA ILE A 33 -3.38 11.37 0.84
C ILE A 33 -2.92 11.71 -0.58
N TYR A 34 -3.64 11.26 -1.59
CA TYR A 34 -3.33 11.60 -2.97
C TYR A 34 -3.29 13.12 -3.19
N LYS A 35 -4.33 13.84 -2.75
CA LYS A 35 -4.40 15.31 -2.87
C LYS A 35 -3.25 16.01 -2.14
N GLN A 36 -2.85 15.50 -0.98
CA GLN A 36 -1.71 16.03 -0.23
C GLN A 36 -0.39 15.79 -0.94
N VAL A 37 -0.19 14.59 -1.50
CA VAL A 37 1.04 14.24 -2.23
C VAL A 37 1.12 15.01 -3.55
N SER A 38 0.00 15.19 -4.25
CA SER A 38 -0.05 15.89 -5.54
C SER A 38 0.04 17.41 -5.44
N SER A 39 -0.22 17.97 -4.26
CA SER A 39 0.04 19.39 -3.95
C SER A 39 1.44 19.66 -3.38
N SER A 40 2.27 18.62 -3.22
CA SER A 40 3.62 18.75 -2.71
C SER A 40 4.55 19.47 -3.70
N ILE A 41 5.52 20.23 -3.16
CA ILE A 41 6.59 20.85 -3.95
C ILE A 41 7.37 19.84 -4.79
N TRP A 42 7.40 18.57 -4.37
CA TRP A 42 8.10 17.48 -5.05
C TRP A 42 7.33 16.90 -6.25
N TRP A 43 6.01 17.14 -6.34
CA TRP A 43 5.17 16.56 -7.38
C TRP A 43 5.60 16.88 -8.82
N PRO A 44 5.94 18.14 -9.17
CA PRO A 44 6.40 18.48 -10.51
C PRO A 44 7.72 17.81 -10.91
N TRP A 45 8.55 17.44 -9.93
CA TRP A 45 9.91 16.97 -10.17
C TRP A 45 10.00 15.48 -10.49
N ARG A 46 8.91 14.73 -10.32
CA ARG A 46 8.83 13.27 -10.51
C ARG A 46 9.20 12.79 -11.92
N ASP A 47 9.02 13.64 -12.94
CA ASP A 47 9.23 13.30 -14.35
C ASP A 47 10.30 14.19 -14.99
N THR A 48 11.17 14.80 -14.19
CA THR A 48 12.26 15.63 -14.70
C THR A 48 13.38 14.78 -15.28
N ASN A 49 14.13 15.35 -16.24
CA ASN A 49 15.32 14.69 -16.81
C ASN A 49 16.53 14.70 -15.86
N ILE A 50 16.42 15.39 -14.73
CA ILE A 50 17.45 15.44 -13.69
C ILE A 50 17.32 14.18 -12.84
N ILE A 51 18.01 13.11 -13.23
CA ILE A 51 17.95 11.77 -12.63
C ILE A 51 17.95 11.78 -11.09
N PRO A 52 18.90 12.42 -10.37
CA PRO A 52 18.91 12.38 -8.91
C PRO A 52 17.68 13.07 -8.30
N LEU A 53 17.24 14.19 -8.89
CA LEU A 53 16.10 14.96 -8.39
C LEU A 53 14.77 14.23 -8.63
N ASN A 54 14.64 13.59 -9.79
CA ASN A 54 13.52 12.72 -10.14
C ASN A 54 13.39 11.54 -9.16
N LEU A 55 14.49 10.84 -8.90
CA LEU A 55 14.51 9.69 -7.98
C LEU A 55 14.08 10.09 -6.57
N ILE A 56 14.64 11.20 -6.07
CA ILE A 56 14.29 11.77 -4.77
C ILE A 56 12.79 12.09 -4.76
N ALA A 57 12.31 12.90 -5.70
CA ALA A 57 10.90 13.28 -5.78
C ALA A 57 9.96 12.07 -5.79
N ARG A 58 10.29 11.01 -6.54
CA ARG A 58 9.50 9.76 -6.60
C ARG A 58 9.45 9.03 -5.26
N ILE A 59 10.55 8.97 -4.52
CA ILE A 59 10.59 8.35 -3.18
C ILE A 59 9.71 9.15 -2.21
N TRP A 60 9.89 10.47 -2.13
CA TRP A 60 9.16 11.33 -1.18
C TRP A 60 7.65 11.38 -1.46
N THR A 61 7.24 11.20 -2.71
CA THR A 61 5.84 11.15 -3.14
C THR A 61 5.33 9.71 -3.32
N HIS A 62 6.06 8.72 -2.83
CA HIS A 62 5.66 7.32 -2.94
C HIS A 62 4.62 6.96 -1.86
N PRO A 63 3.57 6.17 -2.18
CA PRO A 63 2.57 5.79 -1.18
C PRO A 63 3.14 4.92 -0.05
N ILE A 64 4.14 4.06 -0.33
CA ILE A 64 4.89 3.34 0.73
C ILE A 64 5.55 4.32 1.70
N TRP A 65 6.15 5.41 1.19
CA TRP A 65 6.77 6.41 2.07
C TRP A 65 5.73 7.09 2.96
N HIS A 66 4.59 7.45 2.37
CA HIS A 66 3.47 7.99 3.12
C HIS A 66 2.94 7.00 4.18
N TYR A 67 2.83 5.71 3.84
CA TYR A 67 2.47 4.66 4.79
C TYR A 67 3.47 4.56 5.94
N LEU A 68 4.78 4.48 5.64
CA LEU A 68 5.84 4.43 6.66
C LEU A 68 5.86 5.67 7.56
N ALA A 69 5.45 6.82 7.04
CA ALA A 69 5.33 8.04 7.83
C ALA A 69 4.10 8.06 8.74
N ASN A 70 3.00 7.39 8.36
CA ASN A 70 1.68 7.59 8.99
C ASN A 70 1.01 6.33 9.55
N TYR A 71 1.61 5.14 9.43
CA TYR A 71 0.97 3.87 9.81
C TYR A 71 0.49 3.84 11.27
N GLN A 72 1.19 4.51 12.20
CA GLN A 72 0.82 4.54 13.62
C GLN A 72 -0.42 5.40 13.89
N ILE A 73 -0.52 6.54 13.20
CA ILE A 73 -1.55 7.56 13.46
C ILE A 73 -2.83 7.18 12.72
N LEU A 74 -2.69 6.82 11.44
CA LEU A 74 -3.82 6.62 10.54
C LEU A 74 -4.27 5.16 10.45
N LYS A 75 -3.57 4.22 11.11
CA LYS A 75 -3.88 2.77 11.10
C LYS A 75 -4.15 2.23 9.70
N LEU A 76 -3.34 2.67 8.74
CA LEU A 76 -3.58 2.42 7.32
C LEU A 76 -3.37 0.96 6.97
N ASP A 77 -4.21 0.45 6.08
CA ASP A 77 -4.04 -0.87 5.52
C ASP A 77 -3.14 -0.77 4.26
N PRO A 78 -2.11 -1.62 4.12
CA PRO A 78 -1.20 -1.59 2.97
C PRO A 78 -1.77 -2.26 1.73
N ASN A 79 -2.74 -3.16 1.91
CA ASN A 79 -3.42 -3.90 0.86
C ASN A 79 -4.78 -4.41 1.38
N PRO A 80 -5.72 -4.81 0.50
CA PRO A 80 -7.03 -5.28 0.93
C PRO A 80 -6.98 -6.59 1.71
N PHE A 81 -5.89 -7.34 1.68
CA PHE A 81 -5.74 -8.62 2.38
C PHE A 81 -5.11 -8.47 3.77
N PHE A 82 -4.60 -7.29 4.15
CA PHE A 82 -3.91 -7.07 5.42
C PHE A 82 -4.53 -5.89 6.16
N SER A 83 -5.10 -6.16 7.33
CA SER A 83 -5.52 -5.11 8.23
C SER A 83 -4.47 -4.84 9.30
N SER A 84 -3.89 -3.64 9.26
CA SER A 84 -2.94 -3.18 10.28
C SER A 84 -3.59 -3.11 11.66
N GLN A 85 -4.87 -2.72 11.73
CA GLN A 85 -5.60 -2.64 12.99
C GLN A 85 -5.82 -4.02 13.61
N LEU A 86 -6.30 -5.00 12.82
CA LEU A 86 -6.49 -6.37 13.30
C LEU A 86 -5.15 -6.99 13.72
N TYR A 87 -4.08 -6.73 12.98
CA TYR A 87 -2.74 -7.19 13.36
C TYR A 87 -2.36 -6.68 14.74
N LEU A 88 -2.49 -5.38 14.99
CA LEU A 88 -2.12 -4.76 16.27
C LEU A 88 -3.05 -5.17 17.43
N GLN A 89 -4.28 -5.56 17.15
CA GLN A 89 -5.20 -6.11 18.15
C GLN A 89 -4.80 -7.53 18.57
N GLN A 90 -4.40 -8.36 17.60
CA GLN A 90 -3.94 -9.73 17.85
C GLN A 90 -2.53 -9.78 18.46
N ASN A 91 -1.75 -8.72 18.26
CA ASN A 91 -0.33 -8.64 18.62
C ASN A 91 -0.07 -7.41 19.50
N PRO A 92 -0.49 -7.45 20.79
CA PRO A 92 -0.38 -6.30 21.69
C PRO A 92 1.08 -5.91 22.00
N ASP A 93 2.01 -6.84 21.89
CA ASP A 93 3.45 -6.63 21.99
C ASP A 93 3.96 -5.71 20.87
N VAL A 94 3.59 -5.98 19.60
CA VAL A 94 3.92 -5.15 18.44
C VAL A 94 3.34 -3.75 18.60
N LYS A 95 2.11 -3.66 19.14
CA LYS A 95 1.45 -2.39 19.46
C LYS A 95 2.20 -1.61 20.54
N SER A 96 2.64 -2.28 21.60
CA SER A 96 3.39 -1.65 22.71
C SER A 96 4.73 -1.09 22.24
N LEU A 97 5.42 -1.82 21.35
CA LEU A 97 6.69 -1.43 20.75
C LEU A 97 6.53 -0.42 19.59
N ARG A 98 5.29 -0.03 19.26
CA ARG A 98 4.95 0.87 18.14
C ARG A 98 5.60 0.46 16.81
N MET A 99 5.78 -0.85 16.61
CA MET A 99 6.40 -1.39 15.40
C MET A 99 5.43 -1.32 14.23
N ASN A 100 5.96 -1.23 13.02
CA ASN A 100 5.15 -1.29 11.82
C ASN A 100 4.56 -2.70 11.64
N PRO A 101 3.22 -2.85 11.59
CA PRO A 101 2.56 -4.16 11.49
C PRO A 101 3.01 -4.97 10.28
N LEU A 102 3.11 -4.33 9.11
CA LEU A 102 3.50 -4.98 7.87
C LEU A 102 4.97 -5.41 7.91
N ILE A 103 5.86 -4.55 8.42
CA ILE A 103 7.29 -4.87 8.56
C ILE A 103 7.49 -6.01 9.56
N HIS A 104 6.79 -5.95 10.71
CA HIS A 104 6.86 -7.01 11.71
C HIS A 104 6.39 -8.34 11.12
N HIS A 105 5.26 -8.34 10.40
CA HIS A 105 4.78 -9.53 9.72
C HIS A 105 5.80 -10.06 8.69
N LEU A 106 6.40 -9.18 7.88
CA LEU A 106 7.39 -9.55 6.87
C LEU A 106 8.70 -10.10 7.45
N ARG A 107 9.15 -9.60 8.61
CA ARG A 107 10.42 -10.02 9.23
C ARG A 107 10.26 -11.19 10.19
N HIS A 108 9.18 -11.24 10.94
CA HIS A 108 8.99 -12.14 12.08
C HIS A 108 7.71 -12.96 12.00
N GLY A 109 6.66 -12.45 11.36
CA GLY A 109 5.32 -13.04 11.39
C GLY A 109 5.25 -14.51 10.94
N GLN A 110 5.99 -14.87 9.89
CA GLN A 110 6.06 -16.26 9.42
C GLN A 110 6.78 -17.19 10.40
N TYR A 111 7.84 -16.72 11.04
CA TYR A 111 8.63 -17.49 12.00
C TYR A 111 7.95 -17.61 13.37
N GLU A 112 7.08 -16.65 13.71
CA GLU A 112 6.35 -16.61 14.97
C GLU A 112 4.93 -17.22 14.88
N ASN A 113 4.60 -17.92 13.77
CA ASN A 113 3.27 -18.49 13.52
C ASN A 113 2.11 -17.48 13.66
N ARG A 114 2.36 -16.19 13.39
CA ARG A 114 1.33 -15.15 13.49
C ARG A 114 0.47 -15.14 12.23
N ARG A 115 -0.85 -15.13 12.40
CA ARG A 115 -1.82 -15.12 11.29
C ARG A 115 -1.73 -13.82 10.48
N TYR A 116 -1.93 -13.93 9.17
CA TYR A 116 -2.11 -12.77 8.28
C TYR A 116 -3.55 -12.25 8.43
N PRO A 117 -3.76 -11.05 8.99
CA PRO A 117 -5.10 -10.59 9.30
C PRO A 117 -5.78 -10.09 8.03
N ALA A 118 -6.71 -10.89 7.50
CA ALA A 118 -7.55 -10.50 6.40
C ALA A 118 -8.36 -9.24 6.74
N SER A 119 -8.24 -8.18 5.93
CA SER A 119 -9.09 -7.00 6.11
C SER A 119 -10.56 -7.34 5.78
N HIS A 120 -11.49 -6.58 6.35
CA HIS A 120 -12.90 -6.72 6.00
C HIS A 120 -13.16 -6.45 4.50
N LEU A 121 -12.36 -5.59 3.87
CA LEU A 121 -12.45 -5.31 2.43
C LEU A 121 -12.07 -6.53 1.59
N PHE A 122 -11.16 -7.39 2.05
CA PHE A 122 -10.90 -8.68 1.39
C PHE A 122 -12.16 -9.53 1.35
N TRP A 123 -12.88 -9.66 2.46
CA TRP A 123 -14.10 -10.47 2.51
C TRP A 123 -15.20 -9.93 1.59
N GLN A 124 -15.40 -8.61 1.56
CA GLN A 124 -16.33 -7.99 0.63
C GLN A 124 -15.92 -8.22 -0.83
N TYR A 125 -14.63 -8.02 -1.13
CA TYR A 125 -14.10 -8.17 -2.48
C TYR A 125 -14.19 -9.63 -2.95
N HIS A 126 -13.76 -10.58 -2.12
CA HIS A 126 -13.83 -12.01 -2.40
C HIS A 126 -15.27 -12.50 -2.59
N LYS A 127 -16.23 -11.98 -1.81
CA LYS A 127 -17.66 -12.28 -2.00
C LYS A 127 -18.15 -11.86 -3.38
N VAL A 128 -17.73 -10.68 -3.86
CA VAL A 128 -18.07 -10.19 -5.20
C VAL A 128 -17.39 -11.03 -6.29
N LEU A 129 -16.10 -11.33 -6.16
CA LEU A 129 -15.37 -12.12 -7.15
C LEU A 129 -15.92 -13.55 -7.28
N ASN A 130 -16.29 -14.18 -6.17
CA ASN A 130 -16.95 -15.48 -6.17
C ASN A 130 -18.29 -15.45 -6.89
N LYS A 131 -19.08 -14.39 -6.67
CA LYS A 131 -20.35 -14.18 -7.40
C LYS A 131 -20.12 -14.00 -8.91
N LEU A 132 -18.96 -13.46 -9.30
CA LEU A 132 -18.56 -13.25 -10.69
C LEU A 132 -17.82 -14.44 -11.31
N GLY A 133 -17.65 -15.54 -10.58
CA GLY A 133 -17.00 -16.76 -11.09
C GLY A 133 -15.50 -16.63 -11.36
N VAL A 134 -14.87 -15.55 -10.89
CA VAL A 134 -13.41 -15.39 -10.95
C VAL A 134 -12.78 -16.33 -9.92
N LYS A 135 -11.71 -17.07 -10.27
CA LYS A 135 -11.10 -18.09 -9.39
C LYS A 135 -9.63 -17.81 -9.00
N ASP A 136 -8.92 -16.95 -9.72
CA ASP A 136 -7.50 -16.63 -9.47
C ASP A 136 -7.31 -15.15 -9.14
N TYR A 137 -7.26 -14.85 -7.84
CA TYR A 137 -7.10 -13.49 -7.30
C TYR A 137 -5.67 -13.20 -6.79
N SER A 138 -4.82 -14.23 -6.77
CA SER A 138 -3.43 -14.21 -6.31
C SER A 138 -2.49 -13.46 -7.28
N LEU A 139 -2.90 -13.28 -8.53
CA LEU A 139 -2.07 -12.73 -9.62
C LEU A 139 -1.68 -11.25 -9.41
N ASP A 140 -2.52 -10.44 -8.77
CA ASP A 140 -2.18 -9.04 -8.48
C ASP A 140 -1.21 -8.89 -7.30
N ILE A 141 -1.11 -9.90 -6.42
CA ILE A 141 -0.22 -9.88 -5.23
C ILE A 141 1.15 -10.49 -5.56
N GLN A 142 1.18 -11.55 -6.38
CA GLN A 142 2.41 -12.25 -6.76
C GLN A 142 3.06 -11.74 -8.06
N GLY A 143 2.31 -10.99 -8.89
CA GLY A 143 2.71 -10.62 -10.25
C GLY A 143 3.30 -9.22 -10.43
N SER A 144 3.62 -8.47 -9.37
CA SER A 144 4.26 -7.16 -9.53
C SER A 144 5.74 -7.28 -9.91
N ASN A 145 6.05 -7.92 -11.03
CA ASN A 145 7.26 -7.64 -11.80
C ASN A 145 7.11 -6.20 -12.32
N PHE A 146 7.44 -5.24 -11.46
CA PHE A 146 7.17 -3.83 -11.70
C PHE A 146 8.35 -3.19 -12.43
N THR A 147 8.08 -2.72 -13.65
CA THR A 147 9.03 -2.03 -14.52
C THR A 147 9.27 -0.60 -14.03
N PHE A 148 10.42 -0.03 -14.40
CA PHE A 148 10.96 1.26 -13.95
C PHE A 148 10.11 2.54 -14.25
N GLY A 149 8.87 2.39 -14.74
CA GLY A 149 7.98 3.48 -15.16
C GLY A 149 6.61 3.46 -14.48
N GLU A 150 6.54 3.65 -13.16
CA GLU A 150 5.26 3.92 -12.48
C GLU A 150 4.60 5.18 -13.07
N PRO A 151 3.42 5.08 -13.72
CA PRO A 151 2.75 6.25 -14.26
C PRO A 151 2.25 7.15 -13.12
N LYS A 152 2.15 8.45 -13.37
CA LYS A 152 1.47 9.35 -12.43
C LYS A 152 0.04 8.83 -12.19
N PRO A 153 -0.48 8.82 -10.94
CA PRO A 153 -1.81 8.33 -10.62
C PRO A 153 -2.96 8.87 -11.49
N ASP A 154 -2.84 10.10 -11.99
CA ASP A 154 -3.76 10.75 -12.92
C ASP A 154 -3.68 10.22 -14.37
N LYS A 155 -2.56 9.62 -14.75
CA LYS A 155 -2.31 8.97 -16.06
C LYS A 155 -2.45 7.45 -16.00
N ILE A 156 -2.85 6.89 -14.87
CA ILE A 156 -3.08 5.45 -14.74
C ILE A 156 -4.44 5.18 -15.39
N ASP A 157 -4.44 4.67 -16.62
CA ASP A 157 -5.61 4.05 -17.21
C ASP A 157 -6.19 3.06 -16.19
N LYS A 158 -7.50 3.20 -15.91
CA LYS A 158 -8.27 2.22 -15.14
C LYS A 158 -7.83 0.83 -15.62
N PRO A 159 -7.46 -0.11 -14.73
CA PRO A 159 -6.97 -1.41 -15.16
C PRO A 159 -7.91 -1.97 -16.23
N LYS A 160 -7.37 -2.40 -17.38
CA LYS A 160 -8.16 -3.00 -18.47
C LYS A 160 -8.85 -4.30 -18.06
N ILE A 161 -8.50 -4.86 -16.90
CA ILE A 161 -9.38 -5.74 -16.12
C ILE A 161 -10.33 -4.86 -15.29
N ALA A 162 -11.03 -3.99 -16.01
CA ALA A 162 -12.33 -3.55 -15.61
C ALA A 162 -13.24 -4.65 -16.12
N VAL A 163 -13.36 -5.75 -15.35
CA VAL A 163 -14.74 -6.24 -15.18
C VAL A 163 -15.49 -4.99 -14.82
N GLN A 164 -16.48 -4.60 -15.62
CA GLN A 164 -17.36 -3.46 -15.39
C GLN A 164 -18.07 -3.66 -14.05
N LEU A 165 -17.33 -3.52 -12.96
CA LEU A 165 -17.80 -3.27 -11.64
C LEU A 165 -18.33 -1.85 -11.75
N HIS A 166 -19.61 -1.73 -12.09
CA HIS A 166 -20.45 -0.71 -11.49
C HIS A 166 -20.36 -0.92 -9.98
N LEU A 167 -19.24 -0.50 -9.38
CA LEU A 167 -19.16 -0.28 -7.95
C LEU A 167 -20.26 0.75 -7.69
N PRO A 168 -21.30 0.43 -6.90
CA PRO A 168 -22.33 1.41 -6.59
C PRO A 168 -21.61 2.62 -5.97
N HIS A 169 -21.95 3.82 -6.45
CA HIS A 169 -21.47 5.06 -5.86
C HIS A 169 -21.66 5.00 -4.34
N TRP A 170 -20.56 4.88 -3.59
CA TRP A 170 -20.57 5.02 -2.13
C TRP A 170 -20.64 6.51 -1.78
N SER A 171 -21.76 7.12 -2.12
CA SER A 171 -22.24 8.38 -1.57
C SER A 171 -23.37 8.07 -0.61
N LYS A 172 -23.10 8.29 0.68
CA LYS A 172 -24.04 8.24 1.82
C LYS A 172 -24.63 6.84 2.10
N ILE A 173 -24.15 6.23 3.17
CA ILE A 173 -24.88 5.80 4.38
C ILE A 173 -23.83 5.49 5.44
#